data_AF-A0A6G6TFB8-F1
#
_entry.id   AF-A0A6G6TFB8-F1
#
_cell.length_a   1.000
_cell.length_b   1.000
_cell.length_c   1.000
_cell.angle_alpha   90.00
_cell.angle_beta   90.00
_cell.angle_gamma   90.00
#
_symmetry.space_group_name_H-M   'P 1'
#
loop_
_entity.id
_entity.type
_entity.pdbx_description
1 polymer ?
#
loop_
_entity_poly.entity_id
_entity_poly.type
_entity_poly.pdbx_seq_one_letter_code
_entity_poly.pdbx_strand_id
1 'polypeptide(L)' 'MSDPVEVMVYYVNFNTNRRFWMLKINVGWIEEHYKFPCKPTKRQIRKKKKEWIQEAKYWIEVYAEMQGG' A
#
# COMPACT_ATOMS: atom_id res chain seq x y z
N MET A 1 11.49 0.87 16.67
CA MET A 1 10.44 1.87 16.33
C MET A 1 9.59 1.28 15.23
N SER A 2 8.27 1.51 15.21
CA SER A 2 7.44 1.07 14.08
C SER A 2 7.65 2.04 12.90
N ASP A 3 7.89 1.51 11.70
CA ASP A 3 7.97 2.31 10.48
C ASP A 3 6.71 3.16 10.28
N PRO A 4 6.86 4.40 9.79
CA PRO A 4 5.72 5.26 9.50
C PRO A 4 4.82 4.60 8.45
N VAL A 5 3.50 4.68 8.65
CA VAL A 5 2.52 4.14 7.71
C VAL A 5 1.65 5.26 7.14
N GLU A 6 1.77 5.49 5.84
CA GLU A 6 0.98 6.46 5.10
C GLU A 6 -0.06 5.77 4.23
N VAL A 7 -1.25 6.36 4.13
CA VAL A 7 -2.35 5.84 3.33
C VAL A 7 -2.95 6.96 2.49
N MET A 8 -3.00 6.75 1.18
CA MET A 8 -3.61 7.69 0.24
C MET A 8 -4.65 6.99 -0.62
N VAL A 9 -5.76 7.69 -0.87
CA VAL A 9 -6.81 7.22 -1.79
C VAL A 9 -7.04 8.31 -2.81
N TYR A 10 -6.86 8.00 -4.08
CA TYR A 10 -7.04 8.95 -5.18
C TYR A 10 -7.75 8.30 -6.36
N TYR A 11 -8.39 9.14 -7.16
CA TYR A 11 -9.12 8.73 -8.35
C TYR A 11 -8.22 8.90 -9.57
N VAL A 12 -8.16 7.87 -10.43
CA VAL A 12 -7.34 7.86 -11.63
C VAL A 12 -8.22 7.94 -12.86
N ASN A 13 -7.97 8.94 -13.69
CA ASN A 13 -8.62 9.17 -14.97
C ASN A 13 -7.56 9.48 -16.04
N PHE A 14 -7.29 8.52 -16.92
CA PHE A 14 -6.30 8.66 -18.00
C PHE A 14 -6.89 9.26 -19.30
N ASN A 15 -8.02 9.98 -19.25
CA ASN A 15 -8.77 10.37 -20.46
C ASN A 15 -9.09 9.17 -21.37
N THR A 16 -9.27 7.99 -20.77
CA THR A 16 -9.77 6.78 -21.44
C THR A 16 -11.05 6.30 -20.73
N ASN A 17 -11.71 5.28 -21.27
CA ASN A 17 -12.84 4.63 -20.61
C ASN A 17 -12.42 3.84 -19.34
N ARG A 18 -11.13 3.77 -19.01
CA ARG A 18 -10.62 3.12 -17.80
C ARG A 18 -10.59 4.11 -16.65
N ARG A 19 -11.57 3.98 -15.75
CA ARG A 19 -11.72 4.78 -14.53
C ARG A 19 -11.62 3.85 -13.33
N PHE A 20 -10.80 4.21 -12.35
CA PHE A 20 -10.67 3.42 -11.14
C PHE A 20 -10.13 4.27 -9.99
N TRP A 21 -10.32 3.76 -8.78
CA TRP A 21 -9.76 4.30 -7.57
C TRP A 21 -8.49 3.54 -7.21
N MET A 22 -7.51 4.26 -6.70
CA MET A 22 -6.26 3.70 -6.20
C MET A 22 -6.17 3.92 -4.70
N LEU A 23 -5.76 2.87 -3.99
CA LEU A 23 -5.31 2.91 -2.61
C LEU A 23 -3.80 2.69 -2.62
N LYS A 24 -3.03 3.70 -2.20
CA LYS A 24 -1.59 3.62 -1.98
C LYS A 24 -1.31 3.48 -0.48
N ILE A 25 -0.45 2.55 -0.12
CA ILE A 25 -0.02 2.33 1.27
C ILE A 25 1.51 2.27 1.31
N ASN A 26 2.11 3.18 2.08
CA ASN A 26 3.56 3.19 2.32
C ASN A 26 3.85 2.67 3.73
N VAL A 27 4.87 1.84 3.88
CA VAL A 27 5.41 1.40 5.18
C VAL A 27 6.92 1.61 5.13
N GLY A 28 7.40 2.65 5.81
CA GLY A 28 8.80 3.06 5.69
C GLY A 28 9.14 3.46 4.24
N TRP A 29 10.09 2.75 3.64
CA TRP A 29 10.55 2.99 2.26
C TRP A 29 9.87 2.10 1.21
N ILE A 30 8.97 1.18 1.62
CA ILE A 30 8.28 0.29 0.70
C ILE A 30 6.83 0.75 0.46
N GLU A 31 6.35 0.57 -0.76
CA GLU A 31 5.01 0.99 -1.18
C GLU A 31 4.25 -0.10 -1.93
N GLU A 32 2.92 -0.08 -1.83
CA GLU A 32 2.02 -0.94 -2.59
C GLU A 32 0.76 -0.19 -3.05
N HIS A 33 0.22 -0.61 -4.19
CA HIS A 33 -0.87 -0.01 -4.93
C HIS A 33 -2.02 -0.99 -5.19
N TYR A 34 -3.22 -0.67 -4.68
CA TYR A 34 -4.42 -1.47 -4.90
C TYR A 34 -5.45 -0.74 -5.75
N LYS A 35 -5.87 -1.37 -6.84
CA LYS A 35 -6.91 -0.87 -7.76
C LYS A 35 -8.31 -1.29 -7.30
N PHE A 36 -9.25 -0.35 -7.35
CA PHE A 36 -10.67 -0.57 -7.07
C PHE A 36 -11.55 0.01 -8.18
N PRO A 37 -12.63 -0.68 -8.59
CA PRO A 37 -13.58 -0.14 -9.57
C PRO A 37 -14.38 1.06 -9.04
N CYS A 38 -14.55 1.16 -7.71
CA CYS A 38 -15.24 2.22 -7.01
C CYS A 38 -14.41 2.71 -5.81
N LYS A 39 -14.80 3.84 -5.19
CA LYS A 39 -14.05 4.39 -4.04
C LYS A 39 -13.97 3.34 -2.93
N PRO A 40 -12.77 2.95 -2.47
CA PRO A 40 -12.65 1.91 -1.46
C PRO A 40 -13.28 2.36 -0.15
N THR A 41 -14.01 1.45 0.49
CA THR A 41 -14.63 1.69 1.80
C THR A 41 -13.58 1.71 2.90
N LYS A 42 -13.90 2.35 4.05
CA LYS A 42 -13.04 2.31 5.24
C LYS A 42 -12.68 0.87 5.67
N ARG A 43 -13.59 -0.09 5.49
CA ARG A 43 -13.35 -1.51 5.81
C ARG A 43 -12.32 -2.13 4.87
N GLN A 44 -12.44 -1.88 3.56
CA GLN A 44 -11.46 -2.35 2.57
C GLN A 44 -10.08 -1.75 2.81
N ILE A 45 -10.02 -0.44 3.08
CA ILE A 45 -8.77 0.26 3.39
C ILE A 45 -8.10 -0.35 4.63
N ARG A 46 -8.84 -0.57 5.73
CA ARG A 46 -8.29 -1.19 6.95
C ARG A 46 -7.80 -2.61 6.71
N LYS A 47 -8.54 -3.41 5.93
CA LYS A 47 -8.15 -4.78 5.57
C LYS A 47 -6.82 -4.76 4.79
N LYS A 48 -6.75 -3.97 3.72
CA LYS A 48 -5.53 -3.86 2.89
C LYS A 48 -4.35 -3.28 3.64
N LYS A 49 -4.57 -2.28 4.50
CA LYS A 49 -3.54 -1.75 5.40
C LYS A 49 -2.96 -2.83 6.32
N LYS A 50 -3.81 -3.65 6.93
CA LYS A 50 -3.35 -4.72 7.83
C LYS A 50 -2.56 -5.79 7.08
N GLU A 51 -3.07 -6.21 5.92
CA GLU A 51 -2.38 -7.18 5.03
C GLU A 51 -0.99 -6.66 4.64
N TRP A 52 -0.92 -5.43 4.12
CA TRP A 52 0.35 -4.85 3.66
C TRP A 52 1.36 -4.62 4.77
N ILE A 53 0.95 -4.12 5.95
CA ILE A 53 1.88 -3.93 7.08
C ILE A 53 2.56 -5.24 7.47
N GLN A 54 1.82 -6.36 7.43
CA GLN A 54 2.38 -7.66 7.79
C GLN A 54 3.41 -8.14 6.76
N GLU A 55 3.10 -7.98 5.48
CA GLU A 55 4.02 -8.31 4.38
C GLU A 55 5.23 -7.39 4.34
N ALA A 56 5.02 -6.10 4.59
CA ALA A 56 6.07 -5.09 4.58
C ALA A 56 7.15 -5.35 5.63
N LYS A 57 6.75 -5.77 6.84
CA LYS A 57 7.69 -6.14 7.89
C LYS A 57 8.60 -7.28 7.47
N TYR A 58 8.03 -8.31 6.83
CA TYR A 58 8.80 -9.44 6.32
C TYR A 58 9.87 -8.96 5.32
N TRP A 59 9.49 -8.13 4.36
CA TRP A 59 10.46 -7.60 3.39
C TRP A 59 11.52 -6.72 4.03
N ILE A 60 11.15 -5.82 4.95
CA ILE A 60 12.10 -4.95 5.65
C ILE A 60 13.13 -5.79 6.42
N GLU A 61 12.70 -6.84 7.11
CA GLU A 61 13.59 -7.77 7.82
C GLU A 61 14.55 -8.49 6.83
N VAL A 62 14.00 -9.07 5.75
CA VAL A 62 14.80 -9.75 4.71
C VAL A 62 15.84 -8.81 4.08
N TYR A 63 15.46 -7.57 3.76
CA TYR A 63 16.40 -6.59 3.19
C TYR A 63 17.48 -6.17 4.19
N ALA A 64 17.15 -6.04 5.48
CA ALA A 64 18.12 -5.72 6.51
C ALA A 64 19.16 -6.85 6.68
N GLU A 65 18.73 -8.11 6.62
CA GLU A 65 19.63 -9.27 6.66
C GLU A 65 20.54 -9.32 5.43
N MET A 66 20.03 -9.01 4.23
CA MET A 66 20.81 -8.98 3.00
C MET A 66 21.87 -7.85 2.96
N GLN A 67 21.64 -6.74 3.66
CA GLN A 67 22.60 -5.61 3.71
C GLN A 67 23.66 -5.76 4.82
N GLY A 68 23.56 -6.79 5.66
CA GLY A 68 24.46 -7.08 6.78
C GLY A 68 25.39 -8.29 6.59
N GLY A 69 25.59 -8.74 5.34
CA GLY A 69 26.52 -9.82 4.97
C GLY A 69 27.81 -9.30 4.34
#